data_AF-A0A4R1W5B3-F1
#
_entry.id   AF-A0A4R1W5B3-F1
#
_cell.length_a   1.000
_cell.length_b   1.000
_cell.length_c   1.000
_cell.angle_alpha   90.00
_cell.angle_beta   90.00
_cell.angle_gamma   90.00
#
_symmetry.space_group_name_H-M   'P 1'
#
loop_
_entity.id
_entity.type
_entity.pdbx_description
1 polymer ?
#
loop_
_entity_poly.entity_id
_entity_poly.type
_entity_poly.pdbx_seq_one_letter_code
_entity_poly.pdbx_strand_id
1 'polypeptide(L)'
;MTQATTDTSVLALGTAGTVADRTGELMDKAFNLADRHLRAQVVTVTDPRTGTQAPVALTANGAQPLNPDLWDEYRSHPLFRSGTAVLTQLPSFIDLVNRFKLGNSAIFAVDDFKKPSLTAIFDYHPANVDEFGVIPAFPAESMRHRATYAFPLSEEWKAWFGKNATPMTMGEFAAFLETQIVDVSEDPVSEWSKQAQDFAKANRATTPSSIATPTRLVDMSLKFRIYETAESCEAVNLTTGETQFAFVSEHKQSDGRPVDFPKLFSIAIPIFARSADVYRIIARLRYRLKDGKPVFWYELWRPDLTFETAFNQALEKVGAETGVPIFTGTPEASAASPSYDGRPF
;
A
#
# COMPACT_ATOMS: atom_id res chain seq x y z
N MET A 1 -50.34 75.34 69.35
CA MET A 1 -50.39 75.29 67.88
C MET A 1 -50.76 73.86 67.50
N THR A 2 -51.96 73.36 67.79
CA THR A 2 -53.32 73.71 67.33
C THR A 2 -53.59 73.31 65.89
N GLN A 3 -54.10 72.07 65.71
CA GLN A 3 -55.23 71.61 64.87
C GLN A 3 -55.13 70.06 64.86
N ALA A 4 -55.89 69.30 65.64
CA ALA A 4 -57.35 69.07 65.64
C ALA A 4 -57.83 68.59 64.25
N THR A 5 -57.99 67.29 64.01
CA THR A 5 -59.26 66.51 63.96
C THR A 5 -59.11 65.58 62.73
N THR A 6 -59.62 64.35 62.60
CA THR A 6 -60.74 63.64 63.22
C THR A 6 -60.47 62.14 63.13
N ASP A 7 -60.84 61.46 64.20
CA ASP A 7 -60.95 60.02 64.34
C ASP A 7 -62.10 59.49 63.46
N THR A 8 -61.87 58.44 62.66
CA THR A 8 -62.95 57.60 62.12
C THR A 8 -62.45 56.17 62.05
N SER A 9 -62.82 55.44 63.09
CA SER A 9 -62.81 54.01 63.20
C SER A 9 -63.60 53.36 62.06
N VAL A 10 -62.90 52.57 61.24
CA VAL A 10 -63.53 51.50 60.47
C VAL A 10 -62.79 50.21 60.79
N LEU A 11 -63.46 49.38 61.58
CA LEU A 11 -63.17 47.97 61.80
C LEU A 11 -63.10 47.25 60.45
N ALA A 12 -61.90 47.05 59.90
CA ALA A 12 -61.68 46.02 58.89
C ALA A 12 -61.23 44.76 59.61
N LEU A 13 -62.19 43.86 59.78
CA LEU A 13 -62.03 42.51 60.31
C LEU A 13 -60.79 41.84 59.72
N GLY A 14 -60.01 41.19 60.59
CA GLY A 14 -58.95 40.29 60.19
C GLY A 14 -59.50 39.21 59.28
N THR A 15 -59.11 39.24 58.01
CA THR A 15 -59.10 38.04 57.18
C THR A 15 -57.84 37.28 57.53
N ALA A 16 -57.98 36.37 58.48
CA ALA A 16 -57.08 35.24 58.63
C ALA A 16 -56.93 34.62 57.23
N GLY A 17 -55.73 34.71 56.65
CA GLY A 17 -55.39 34.00 55.42
C GLY A 17 -55.59 32.51 55.69
N THR A 18 -56.77 32.02 55.30
CA THR A 18 -57.14 30.62 55.38
C THR A 18 -56.11 29.82 54.59
N VAL A 19 -55.61 28.76 55.20
CA VAL A 19 -54.64 27.79 54.63
C VAL A 19 -55.01 27.36 53.20
N ALA A 20 -56.30 27.43 52.82
CA ALA A 20 -56.82 27.17 51.49
C ALA A 20 -56.21 28.03 50.37
N ASP A 21 -55.92 29.32 50.59
CA ASP A 21 -55.43 30.22 49.53
C ASP A 21 -53.94 29.97 49.21
N ARG A 22 -53.17 29.58 50.24
CA ARG A 22 -51.80 29.07 50.07
C ARG A 22 -51.76 27.68 49.45
N THR A 23 -52.84 26.91 49.53
CA THR A 23 -52.88 25.53 49.00
C THR A 23 -52.93 25.55 47.47
N GLY A 24 -53.67 26.49 46.86
CA GLY A 24 -53.66 26.71 45.42
C GLY A 24 -52.29 27.16 44.91
N GLU A 25 -51.67 28.15 45.57
CA GLU A 25 -50.31 28.60 45.22
C GLU A 25 -49.24 27.51 45.43
N LEU A 26 -49.37 26.68 46.47
CA LEU A 26 -48.46 25.56 46.72
C LEU A 26 -48.65 24.44 45.70
N MET A 27 -49.90 24.13 45.31
CA MET A 27 -50.21 23.19 44.24
C MET A 27 -49.65 23.69 42.90
N ASP A 28 -49.89 24.96 42.54
CA ASP A 28 -49.37 25.54 41.29
C ASP A 28 -47.85 25.56 41.29
N LYS A 29 -47.20 25.89 42.41
CA LYS A 29 -45.74 25.78 42.52
C LYS A 29 -45.25 24.34 42.43
N ALA A 30 -45.94 23.38 43.04
CA ALA A 30 -45.59 21.97 42.98
C ALA A 30 -45.78 21.40 41.56
N PHE A 31 -46.86 21.74 40.87
CA PHE A 31 -47.09 21.35 39.47
C PHE A 31 -46.08 22.00 38.53
N ASN A 32 -45.76 23.29 38.71
CA ASN A 32 -44.73 23.96 37.91
C ASN A 32 -43.31 23.42 38.19
N LEU A 33 -43.03 23.00 39.43
CA LEU A 33 -41.76 22.35 39.78
C LEU A 33 -41.70 20.94 39.18
N ALA A 34 -42.78 20.17 39.28
CA ALA A 34 -42.90 18.84 38.69
C ALA A 34 -42.81 18.89 37.16
N ASP A 35 -43.48 19.82 36.49
CA ASP A 35 -43.43 20.02 35.04
C ASP A 35 -42.01 20.42 34.58
N ARG A 36 -41.31 21.26 35.34
CA ARG A 36 -39.89 21.58 35.07
C ARG A 36 -38.95 20.40 35.28
N HIS A 37 -39.25 19.50 36.23
CA HIS A 37 -38.49 18.27 36.46
C HIS A 37 -38.81 17.16 35.44
N LEU A 38 -40.01 17.18 34.84
CA LEU A 38 -40.45 16.20 33.84
C LEU A 38 -39.96 16.54 32.43
N ARG A 39 -39.76 17.82 32.10
CA ARG A 39 -39.30 18.24 30.78
C ARG A 39 -37.79 18.05 30.62
N ALA A 40 -37.40 17.36 29.55
CA ALA A 40 -36.00 17.26 29.18
C ALA A 40 -35.44 18.66 28.86
N GLN A 41 -34.33 19.03 29.48
CA GLN A 41 -33.63 20.29 29.23
C GLN A 41 -32.30 20.04 28.56
N VAL A 42 -32.01 20.76 27.49
CA VAL A 42 -30.69 20.72 26.86
C VAL A 42 -29.78 21.69 27.60
N VAL A 43 -28.76 21.16 28.26
CA VAL A 43 -27.75 21.93 29.00
C VAL A 43 -26.38 21.65 28.40
N THR A 44 -25.54 22.67 28.30
CA THR A 44 -24.16 22.52 27.86
C THR A 44 -23.28 22.14 29.05
N VAL A 45 -22.60 21.01 28.94
CA VAL A 45 -21.62 20.54 29.93
C VAL A 45 -20.22 20.78 29.38
N THR A 46 -19.31 21.28 30.21
CA THR A 46 -17.92 21.51 29.86
C THR A 46 -17.06 20.36 30.35
N ASP A 47 -16.28 19.75 29.46
CA ASP A 47 -15.25 18.78 29.83
C ASP A 47 -14.18 19.48 30.70
N PRO A 48 -13.96 19.04 31.96
CA PRO A 48 -12.95 19.65 32.83
C PRO A 48 -11.52 19.43 32.37
N ARG A 49 -11.25 18.51 31.44
CA ARG A 49 -9.90 18.21 30.91
C ARG A 49 -9.55 19.09 29.72
N THR A 50 -10.46 19.21 28.76
CA THR A 50 -10.20 19.90 27.49
C THR A 50 -10.90 21.26 27.37
N GLY A 51 -11.86 21.55 28.26
CA GLY A 51 -12.73 22.73 28.15
C GLY A 51 -13.78 22.63 27.03
N THR A 52 -13.86 21.47 26.36
CA THR A 52 -14.80 21.25 25.25
C THR A 52 -16.23 21.23 25.77
N GLN A 53 -17.12 21.96 25.11
CA GLN A 53 -18.52 22.06 25.48
C GLN A 53 -19.38 21.09 24.67
N ALA A 54 -20.19 20.29 25.34
CA ALA A 54 -21.12 19.34 24.72
C ALA A 54 -22.55 19.54 25.22
N PRO A 55 -23.56 19.57 24.32
CA PRO A 55 -24.95 19.62 24.74
C PRO A 55 -25.42 18.25 25.25
N VAL A 56 -26.08 18.26 26.41
CA VAL A 56 -26.55 17.06 27.10
C VAL A 56 -28.03 17.27 27.45
N ALA A 57 -28.85 16.25 27.20
CA ALA A 57 -30.24 16.25 27.60
C ALA A 57 -30.36 15.79 29.07
N LEU A 58 -30.72 16.69 29.97
CA LEU A 58 -31.07 16.36 31.34
C LEU A 58 -32.52 15.88 31.38
N THR A 59 -32.70 14.60 31.72
CA THR A 59 -34.01 13.98 31.93
C THR A 59 -34.19 13.59 33.39
N ALA A 60 -35.40 13.18 33.79
CA ALA A 60 -35.65 12.64 35.13
C ALA A 60 -34.78 11.41 35.47
N ASN A 61 -34.29 10.70 34.45
CA ASN A 61 -33.44 9.52 34.57
C ASN A 61 -31.93 9.85 34.53
N GLY A 62 -31.58 11.14 34.50
CA GLY A 62 -30.20 11.63 34.45
C GLY A 62 -29.83 12.29 33.12
N ALA A 63 -28.54 12.55 32.98
CA ALA A 63 -27.93 13.25 31.86
C ALA A 63 -27.63 12.28 30.71
N GLN A 64 -28.20 12.52 29.53
CA GLN A 64 -27.95 11.73 28.32
C GLN A 64 -27.25 12.59 27.26
N PRO A 65 -26.09 12.16 26.73
CA PRO A 65 -25.42 12.92 25.68
C PRO A 65 -26.28 12.93 24.42
N LEU A 66 -26.39 14.10 23.77
CA LEU A 66 -27.00 14.20 22.45
C LEU A 66 -26.00 13.68 21.43
N ASN A 67 -26.31 12.57 20.76
CA ASN A 67 -25.43 12.01 19.74
C ASN A 67 -25.34 12.96 18.52
N PRO A 68 -24.17 13.52 18.19
CA PRO A 68 -23.99 14.40 17.04
C PRO A 68 -24.30 13.74 15.68
N ASP A 69 -24.21 12.40 15.63
CA ASP A 69 -24.48 11.60 14.43
C ASP A 69 -25.96 11.68 14.02
N LEU A 70 -26.87 11.95 14.97
CA LEU A 70 -28.29 12.15 14.67
C LEU A 70 -28.50 13.24 13.62
N TRP A 71 -27.64 14.25 13.60
CA TRP A 71 -27.72 15.34 12.64
C TRP A 71 -27.21 14.98 11.26
N ASP A 72 -26.48 13.88 11.08
CA ASP A 72 -25.96 13.50 9.76
C ASP A 72 -27.09 13.25 8.74
N GLU A 73 -28.22 12.70 9.19
CA GLU A 73 -29.41 12.49 8.33
C GLU A 73 -30.09 13.79 7.90
N TYR A 74 -29.96 14.84 8.70
CA TYR A 74 -30.59 16.14 8.46
C TYR A 74 -29.66 17.14 7.74
N ARG A 75 -28.37 16.80 7.58
CA ARG A 75 -27.42 17.63 6.85
C ARG A 75 -27.62 17.49 5.35
N SER A 76 -27.61 18.61 4.64
CA SER A 76 -27.65 18.61 3.17
C SER A 76 -26.35 18.11 2.52
N HIS A 77 -25.25 18.11 3.28
CA HIS A 77 -23.94 17.59 2.88
C HIS A 77 -23.13 17.10 4.10
N PRO A 78 -22.25 16.10 3.93
CA PRO A 78 -21.40 15.60 5.02
C PRO A 78 -20.51 16.70 5.63
N LEU A 79 -20.20 16.57 6.92
CA LEU A 79 -19.35 17.52 7.65
C LEU A 79 -17.87 17.42 7.23
N PHE A 80 -17.41 16.18 6.98
CA PHE A 80 -16.04 15.89 6.58
C PHE A 80 -16.02 14.97 5.36
N ARG A 81 -15.00 15.11 4.51
CA ARG A 81 -14.70 14.10 3.51
C ARG A 81 -14.19 12.85 4.23
N SER A 82 -14.68 11.69 3.84
CA SER A 82 -14.27 10.41 4.41
C SER A 82 -14.35 9.31 3.36
N GLY A 83 -13.66 8.20 3.61
CA GLY A 83 -13.62 7.04 2.74
C GLY A 83 -12.26 6.84 2.08
N THR A 84 -12.12 5.68 1.43
CA THR A 84 -10.88 5.29 0.74
C THR A 84 -11.15 5.06 -0.74
N ALA A 85 -10.55 5.89 -1.61
CA ALA A 85 -10.59 5.67 -3.05
C ALA A 85 -9.56 4.62 -3.47
N VAL A 86 -10.01 3.50 -4.04
CA VAL A 86 -9.12 2.45 -4.57
C VAL A 86 -8.86 2.71 -6.05
N LEU A 87 -7.65 3.16 -6.36
CA LEU A 87 -7.26 3.54 -7.71
C LEU A 87 -6.44 2.43 -8.37
N THR A 88 -6.61 2.31 -9.68
CA THR A 88 -5.97 1.24 -10.45
C THR A 88 -4.80 1.74 -11.29
N GLN A 89 -4.62 3.05 -11.46
CA GLN A 89 -3.54 3.63 -12.28
C GLN A 89 -2.78 4.70 -11.50
N LEU A 90 -1.46 4.75 -11.70
CA LEU A 90 -0.59 5.73 -11.05
C LEU A 90 -0.93 7.18 -11.43
N PRO A 91 -1.20 7.55 -12.71
CA PRO A 91 -1.61 8.91 -13.05
C PRO A 91 -2.91 9.32 -12.35
N SER A 92 -3.92 8.45 -12.29
CA SER A 92 -5.16 8.73 -11.56
C SER A 92 -4.93 8.92 -10.06
N PHE A 93 -3.97 8.19 -9.48
CA PHE A 93 -3.57 8.39 -8.09
C PHE A 93 -2.95 9.77 -7.87
N ILE A 94 -2.03 10.17 -8.73
CA ILE A 94 -1.41 11.50 -8.71
C ILE A 94 -2.47 12.60 -8.88
N ASP A 95 -3.38 12.46 -9.85
CA ASP A 95 -4.46 13.43 -10.11
C ASP A 95 -5.39 13.58 -8.89
N LEU A 96 -5.79 12.46 -8.28
CA LEU A 96 -6.64 12.49 -7.10
C LEU A 96 -5.91 13.11 -5.91
N VAL A 97 -4.60 12.83 -5.76
CA VAL A 97 -3.79 13.45 -4.73
C VAL A 97 -3.70 14.95 -4.93
N ASN A 98 -3.40 15.41 -6.14
CA ASN A 98 -3.36 16.83 -6.46
C ASN A 98 -4.70 17.53 -6.27
N ARG A 99 -5.81 16.83 -6.52
CA ARG A 99 -7.17 17.35 -6.31
C ARG A 99 -7.50 17.59 -4.84
N PHE A 100 -7.00 16.75 -3.93
CA PHE A 100 -7.45 16.72 -2.53
C PHE A 100 -6.36 16.95 -1.49
N LYS A 101 -5.10 17.15 -1.89
CA LYS A 101 -4.01 17.45 -0.97
C LYS A 101 -4.30 18.71 -0.15
N LEU A 102 -4.01 18.61 1.14
CA LEU A 102 -4.01 19.67 2.14
C LEU A 102 -2.54 19.90 2.58
N GLY A 103 -2.30 20.94 3.37
CA GLY A 103 -0.95 21.28 3.85
C GLY A 103 -0.25 20.16 4.62
N ASN A 104 -1.02 19.31 5.30
CA ASN A 104 -0.49 18.20 6.11
C ASN A 104 -0.67 16.84 5.46
N SER A 105 -1.10 16.75 4.20
CA SER A 105 -1.27 15.44 3.54
C SER A 105 0.05 14.67 3.51
N ALA A 106 -0.05 13.35 3.56
CA ALA A 106 1.10 12.45 3.49
C ALA A 106 0.78 11.24 2.62
N ILE A 107 1.81 10.72 1.95
CA ILE A 107 1.74 9.46 1.21
C ILE A 107 2.61 8.43 1.92
N PHE A 108 2.09 7.23 2.07
CA PHE A 108 2.78 6.08 2.63
C PHE A 108 3.01 5.06 1.53
N ALA A 109 4.27 4.66 1.35
CA ALA A 109 4.69 3.71 0.34
C ALA A 109 5.13 2.41 1.01
N VAL A 110 4.42 1.32 0.73
CA VAL A 110 4.83 -0.03 1.14
C VAL A 110 5.65 -0.65 0.03
N ASP A 111 6.90 -0.97 0.33
CA ASP A 111 7.93 -1.53 -0.55
C ASP A 111 7.96 -3.06 -0.58
N ASP A 112 6.86 -3.72 -0.17
CA ASP A 112 6.74 -5.18 -0.25
C ASP A 112 6.83 -5.64 -1.71
N PHE A 113 7.85 -6.42 -2.02
CA PHE A 113 8.09 -7.00 -3.36
C PHE A 113 6.88 -7.74 -3.94
N LYS A 114 6.02 -8.34 -3.10
CA LYS A 114 4.83 -9.07 -3.55
C LYS A 114 3.58 -8.20 -3.62
N LYS A 115 3.50 -7.18 -2.76
CA LYS A 115 2.30 -6.33 -2.59
C LYS A 115 2.69 -4.87 -2.39
N PRO A 116 3.36 -4.25 -3.39
CA PRO A 116 3.69 -2.83 -3.33
C PRO A 116 2.41 -2.00 -3.26
N SER A 117 2.41 -0.91 -2.50
CA SER A 117 1.26 0.00 -2.48
C SER A 117 1.60 1.42 -2.07
N LEU A 118 0.76 2.36 -2.51
CA LEU A 118 0.70 3.73 -2.02
C LEU A 118 -0.60 3.95 -1.27
N THR A 119 -0.53 4.67 -0.16
CA THR A 119 -1.69 5.17 0.57
C THR A 119 -1.51 6.66 0.82
N ALA A 120 -2.30 7.49 0.16
CA ALA A 120 -2.41 8.91 0.48
C ALA A 120 -3.43 9.11 1.59
N ILE A 121 -3.09 9.93 2.58
CA ILE A 121 -4.00 10.42 3.63
C ILE A 121 -4.06 11.92 3.50
N PHE A 122 -5.25 12.45 3.23
CA PHE A 122 -5.43 13.87 2.93
C PHE A 122 -5.44 14.72 4.20
N ASP A 123 -6.17 14.28 5.21
CA ASP A 123 -6.29 14.85 6.55
C ASP A 123 -5.33 14.16 7.52
N TYR A 124 -4.04 14.17 7.19
CA TYR A 124 -2.99 13.58 8.02
C TYR A 124 -2.48 14.56 9.09
N HIS A 125 -1.84 14.01 10.13
CA HIS A 125 -1.40 14.79 11.27
C HIS A 125 -0.41 15.90 10.88
N PRO A 126 -0.56 17.11 11.44
CA PRO A 126 0.41 18.18 11.25
C PRO A 126 1.79 17.80 11.80
N ALA A 127 2.84 18.35 11.18
CA ALA A 127 4.18 18.21 11.71
C ALA A 127 4.31 18.92 13.07
N ASN A 128 5.07 18.33 13.99
CA ASN A 128 5.42 18.94 15.28
C ASN A 128 6.65 19.86 15.18
N VAL A 129 7.03 20.25 13.97
CA VAL A 129 8.19 21.10 13.69
C VAL A 129 7.81 22.09 12.60
N ASP A 130 8.13 23.37 12.82
CA ASP A 130 8.08 24.42 11.80
C ASP A 130 9.45 25.12 11.67
N GLU A 131 9.51 26.24 10.92
CA GLU A 131 10.73 27.03 10.72
C GLU A 131 11.35 27.55 12.05
N PHE A 132 10.56 27.63 13.13
CA PHE A 132 10.98 28.16 14.42
C PHE A 132 11.28 27.06 15.47
N GLY A 133 11.17 25.79 15.10
CA GLY A 133 11.55 24.65 15.94
C GLY A 133 10.38 23.72 16.28
N VAL A 134 10.46 23.06 17.45
CA VAL A 134 9.39 22.16 17.91
C VAL A 134 8.22 22.99 18.42
N ILE A 135 7.06 22.80 17.80
CA ILE A 135 5.82 23.48 18.17
C ILE A 135 4.97 22.62 19.11
N PRO A 136 4.13 23.23 19.97
CA PRO A 136 3.17 22.48 20.76
C PRO A 136 2.29 21.65 19.83
N ALA A 137 2.03 20.40 20.20
CA ALA A 137 1.27 19.46 19.36
C ALA A 137 -0.03 20.11 18.87
N PHE A 138 -0.14 20.30 17.56
CA PHE A 138 -1.38 20.70 16.93
C PHE A 138 -2.45 19.62 17.13
N PRO A 139 -3.74 19.97 17.05
CA PRO A 139 -4.81 18.99 17.21
C PRO A 139 -4.65 17.85 16.20
N ALA A 140 -4.82 16.62 16.69
CA ALA A 140 -4.77 15.44 15.86
C ALA A 140 -5.88 15.49 14.79
N GLU A 141 -5.48 15.38 13.53
CA GLU A 141 -6.40 15.24 12.41
C GLU A 141 -7.08 13.86 12.36
N SER A 142 -8.20 13.80 11.64
CA SER A 142 -9.09 12.63 11.67
C SER A 142 -8.62 11.44 10.82
N MET A 143 -7.71 11.64 9.85
CA MET A 143 -7.19 10.62 8.93
C MET A 143 -8.28 9.76 8.24
N ARG A 144 -9.43 10.37 7.93
CA ARG A 144 -10.65 9.72 7.40
C ARG A 144 -10.69 9.67 5.88
N HIS A 145 -9.98 10.56 5.19
CA HIS A 145 -10.03 10.66 3.74
C HIS A 145 -8.74 10.13 3.12
N ARG A 146 -8.85 9.02 2.38
CA ARG A 146 -7.70 8.26 1.89
C ARG A 146 -7.82 7.93 0.41
N ALA A 147 -6.69 7.67 -0.23
CA ALA A 147 -6.62 7.04 -1.54
C ALA A 147 -5.53 5.95 -1.52
N THR A 148 -5.77 4.84 -2.21
CA THR A 148 -4.84 3.71 -2.27
C THR A 148 -4.56 3.31 -3.71
N TYR A 149 -3.32 2.93 -4.01
CA TYR A 149 -2.91 2.36 -5.29
C TYR A 149 -2.02 1.15 -5.05
N ALA A 150 -2.33 0.01 -5.67
CA ALA A 150 -1.74 -1.29 -5.34
C ALA A 150 -0.61 -1.74 -6.29
N PHE A 151 -0.04 -0.84 -7.12
CA PHE A 151 1.04 -1.16 -8.07
C PHE A 151 0.87 -2.51 -8.77
N PRO A 152 -0.23 -2.71 -9.54
CA PRO A 152 -0.49 -3.98 -10.18
C PRO A 152 0.69 -4.40 -11.06
N LEU A 153 1.20 -5.62 -10.88
CA LEU A 153 2.29 -6.16 -11.69
C LEU A 153 1.81 -6.41 -13.13
N SER A 154 2.70 -6.19 -14.10
CA SER A 154 2.46 -6.47 -15.52
C SER A 154 2.29 -7.97 -15.77
N GLU A 155 1.68 -8.34 -16.90
CA GLU A 155 1.48 -9.76 -17.25
C GLU A 155 2.81 -10.39 -17.67
N GLU A 156 3.66 -9.63 -18.32
CA GLU A 156 5.03 -9.97 -18.72
C GLU A 156 5.88 -10.29 -17.50
N TRP A 157 5.85 -9.43 -16.46
CA TRP A 157 6.54 -9.69 -15.21
C TRP A 157 6.06 -10.97 -14.55
N LYS A 158 4.74 -11.19 -14.47
CA LYS A 158 4.17 -12.41 -13.90
C LYS A 158 4.58 -13.65 -14.70
N ALA A 159 4.61 -13.57 -16.04
CA ALA A 159 4.98 -14.68 -16.92
C ALA A 159 6.45 -15.08 -16.73
N TRP A 160 7.37 -14.12 -16.81
CA TRP A 160 8.81 -14.37 -16.65
C TRP A 160 9.18 -14.75 -15.21
N PHE A 161 8.64 -14.03 -14.21
CA PHE A 161 8.92 -14.34 -12.81
C PHE A 161 8.30 -15.68 -12.39
N GLY A 162 7.10 -16.01 -12.89
CA GLY A 162 6.39 -17.24 -12.57
C GLY A 162 7.05 -18.51 -13.12
N LYS A 163 7.89 -18.41 -14.15
CA LYS A 163 8.67 -19.52 -14.72
C LYS A 163 10.17 -19.44 -14.39
N ASN A 164 10.57 -18.49 -13.54
CA ASN A 164 11.94 -18.36 -13.08
C ASN A 164 12.43 -19.64 -12.38
N ALA A 165 13.64 -20.07 -12.70
CA ALA A 165 14.31 -21.27 -12.19
C ALA A 165 13.49 -22.58 -12.31
N THR A 166 12.49 -22.60 -13.20
CA THR A 166 11.59 -23.75 -13.37
C THR A 166 12.01 -24.58 -14.58
N PRO A 167 12.33 -25.89 -14.41
CA PRO A 167 12.64 -26.78 -15.51
C PRO A 167 11.44 -26.97 -16.44
N MET A 168 11.68 -26.82 -17.75
CA MET A 168 10.72 -27.00 -18.83
C MET A 168 11.26 -27.99 -19.85
N THR A 169 10.38 -28.82 -20.39
CA THR A 169 10.69 -29.62 -21.58
C THR A 169 10.90 -28.71 -22.78
N MET A 170 11.52 -29.24 -23.83
CA MET A 170 11.72 -28.50 -25.08
C MET A 170 10.40 -27.93 -25.65
N GLY A 171 9.33 -28.73 -25.65
CA GLY A 171 8.02 -28.28 -26.13
C GLY A 171 7.40 -27.18 -25.26
N GLU A 172 7.49 -27.29 -23.94
CA GLU A 172 7.00 -26.25 -23.02
C GLU A 172 7.80 -24.95 -23.15
N PHE A 173 9.13 -25.05 -23.31
CA PHE A 173 9.98 -23.88 -23.50
C PHE A 173 9.72 -23.19 -24.83
N ALA A 174 9.53 -23.95 -25.91
CA ALA A 174 9.14 -23.41 -27.21
C ALA A 174 7.79 -22.68 -27.15
N ALA A 175 6.78 -23.30 -26.53
CA ALA A 175 5.45 -22.69 -26.37
C ALA A 175 5.49 -21.41 -25.49
N PHE A 176 6.32 -21.42 -24.44
CA PHE A 176 6.53 -20.23 -23.61
C PHE A 176 7.16 -19.09 -24.41
N LEU A 177 8.24 -19.38 -25.15
CA LEU A 177 8.90 -18.39 -25.98
C LEU A 177 8.00 -17.88 -27.10
N GLU A 178 7.20 -18.72 -27.75
CA GLU A 178 6.28 -18.29 -28.82
C GLU A 178 5.36 -17.14 -28.38
N THR A 179 4.95 -17.13 -27.10
CA THR A 179 4.14 -16.05 -26.53
C THR A 179 4.98 -14.88 -26.04
N GLN A 180 6.13 -15.14 -25.40
CA GLN A 180 6.92 -14.14 -24.69
C GLN A 180 8.12 -13.60 -25.49
N ILE A 181 8.31 -14.02 -26.75
CA ILE A 181 9.50 -13.67 -27.54
C ILE A 181 9.63 -12.17 -27.78
N VAL A 182 8.50 -11.45 -27.80
CA VAL A 182 8.44 -9.99 -27.95
C VAL A 182 9.16 -9.24 -26.84
N ASP A 183 9.29 -9.86 -25.67
CA ASP A 183 9.96 -9.27 -24.51
C ASP A 183 11.48 -9.40 -24.58
N VAL A 184 12.01 -10.27 -25.44
CA VAL A 184 13.44 -10.52 -25.56
C VAL A 184 14.08 -9.40 -26.36
N SER A 185 15.09 -8.75 -25.76
CA SER A 185 15.82 -7.63 -26.34
C SER A 185 17.03 -8.13 -27.15
N GLU A 186 17.29 -7.48 -28.29
CA GLU A 186 18.47 -7.69 -29.15
C GLU A 186 19.64 -6.75 -28.82
N ASP A 187 19.49 -5.94 -27.76
CA ASP A 187 20.46 -4.89 -27.45
C ASP A 187 21.82 -5.51 -27.09
N PRO A 188 22.92 -4.98 -27.65
CA PRO A 188 24.25 -5.52 -27.38
C PRO A 188 24.63 -5.32 -25.91
N VAL A 189 25.49 -6.22 -25.40
CA VAL A 189 25.97 -6.17 -24.00
C VAL A 189 26.59 -4.82 -23.63
N SER A 190 27.16 -4.10 -24.60
CA SER A 190 27.72 -2.75 -24.40
C SER A 190 26.69 -1.71 -23.94
N GLU A 191 25.41 -1.92 -24.27
CA GLU A 191 24.30 -1.04 -23.86
C GLU A 191 23.68 -1.45 -22.52
N TRP A 192 24.15 -2.55 -21.92
CA TRP A 192 23.70 -2.98 -20.60
C TRP A 192 24.37 -2.14 -19.51
N SER A 193 23.77 -2.13 -18.32
CA SER A 193 24.35 -1.47 -17.15
C SER A 193 25.75 -2.04 -16.84
N LYS A 194 26.59 -1.28 -16.14
CA LYS A 194 27.95 -1.75 -15.78
C LYS A 194 27.92 -3.08 -15.04
N GLN A 195 27.00 -3.21 -14.08
CA GLN A 195 26.80 -4.42 -13.29
C GLN A 195 26.36 -5.61 -14.17
N ALA A 196 25.48 -5.34 -15.15
CA ALA A 196 25.03 -6.32 -16.13
C ALA A 196 26.16 -6.80 -17.04
N GLN A 197 27.05 -5.90 -17.47
CA GLN A 197 28.24 -6.25 -18.24
C GLN A 197 29.21 -7.12 -17.44
N ASP A 198 29.43 -6.79 -16.17
CA ASP A 198 30.30 -7.56 -15.28
C ASP A 198 29.70 -8.95 -14.99
N PHE A 199 28.37 -9.04 -14.84
CA PHE A 199 27.66 -10.31 -14.76
C PHE A 199 27.82 -11.13 -16.05
N ALA A 200 27.71 -10.51 -17.22
CA ALA A 200 27.95 -11.19 -18.50
C ALA A 200 29.36 -11.79 -18.57
N LYS A 201 30.39 -11.01 -18.19
CA LYS A 201 31.78 -11.48 -18.12
C LYS A 201 31.95 -12.62 -17.13
N ALA A 202 31.36 -12.53 -15.94
CA ALA A 202 31.44 -13.57 -14.91
C ALA A 202 30.82 -14.90 -15.38
N ASN A 203 29.78 -14.86 -16.22
CA ASN A 203 29.18 -16.04 -16.83
C ASN A 203 29.87 -16.50 -18.13
N ARG A 204 31.05 -15.95 -18.45
CA ARG A 204 31.78 -16.21 -19.71
C ARG A 204 30.90 -15.98 -20.94
N ALA A 205 30.02 -14.97 -20.86
CA ALA A 205 29.13 -14.55 -21.92
C ALA A 205 29.72 -13.34 -22.65
N THR A 206 30.90 -13.54 -23.24
CA THR A 206 31.74 -12.49 -23.82
C THR A 206 31.77 -12.51 -25.36
N THR A 207 31.22 -13.56 -25.98
CA THR A 207 31.09 -13.64 -27.43
C THR A 207 29.67 -13.27 -27.86
N PRO A 208 29.46 -12.71 -29.07
CA PRO A 208 28.11 -12.53 -29.60
C PRO A 208 27.31 -13.84 -29.59
N SER A 209 27.99 -14.98 -29.77
CA SER A 209 27.35 -16.29 -29.72
C SER A 209 26.93 -16.75 -28.31
N SER A 210 27.40 -16.09 -27.25
CA SER A 210 27.05 -16.46 -25.88
C SER A 210 25.81 -15.75 -25.36
N ILE A 211 25.32 -14.74 -26.09
CA ILE A 211 24.07 -14.03 -25.82
C ILE A 211 23.04 -14.48 -26.85
N ALA A 212 21.87 -14.90 -26.39
CA ALA A 212 20.80 -15.34 -27.27
C ALA A 212 19.99 -14.13 -27.74
N THR A 213 19.88 -13.97 -29.06
CA THR A 213 18.88 -13.10 -29.68
C THR A 213 17.52 -13.83 -29.71
N PRO A 214 16.40 -13.12 -29.91
CA PRO A 214 15.07 -13.72 -30.07
C PRO A 214 15.06 -14.85 -31.10
N THR A 215 15.59 -14.56 -32.31
CA THR A 215 15.69 -15.57 -33.39
C THR A 215 16.46 -16.81 -32.93
N ARG A 216 17.57 -16.61 -32.20
CA ARG A 216 18.39 -17.71 -31.72
C ARG A 216 17.72 -18.53 -30.62
N LEU A 217 16.98 -17.89 -29.72
CA LEU A 217 16.20 -18.59 -28.69
C LEU A 217 15.13 -19.48 -29.32
N VAL A 218 14.41 -18.97 -30.33
CA VAL A 218 13.39 -19.73 -31.06
C VAL A 218 14.03 -20.92 -31.77
N ASP A 219 15.09 -20.71 -32.54
CA ASP A 219 15.81 -21.79 -33.23
C ASP A 219 16.27 -22.88 -32.26
N MET A 220 16.75 -22.48 -31.10
CA MET A 220 17.21 -23.41 -30.07
C MET A 220 16.04 -24.16 -29.43
N SER A 221 14.92 -23.49 -29.15
CA SER A 221 13.74 -24.17 -28.59
C SER A 221 13.13 -25.23 -29.53
N LEU A 222 13.32 -25.09 -30.84
CA LEU A 222 12.76 -25.99 -31.86
C LEU A 222 13.72 -27.08 -32.33
N LYS A 223 15.00 -26.73 -32.54
CA LYS A 223 15.97 -27.58 -33.26
C LYS A 223 17.04 -28.19 -32.37
N PHE A 224 17.05 -27.89 -31.08
CA PHE A 224 18.14 -28.33 -30.21
C PHE A 224 18.15 -29.84 -30.01
N ARG A 225 19.21 -30.46 -30.54
CA ARG A 225 19.51 -31.89 -30.36
C ARG A 225 20.91 -32.00 -29.76
N ILE A 226 21.00 -32.59 -28.57
CA ILE A 226 22.26 -32.99 -27.96
C ILE A 226 22.34 -34.50 -28.02
N TYR A 227 23.51 -35.02 -28.38
CA TYR A 227 23.85 -36.42 -28.19
C TYR A 227 24.85 -36.49 -27.02
N GLU A 228 24.52 -37.31 -26.02
CA GLU A 228 25.45 -37.65 -24.94
C GLU A 228 26.33 -38.79 -25.42
N THR A 229 27.58 -38.49 -25.76
CA THR A 229 28.58 -39.52 -26.03
C THR A 229 29.34 -39.75 -24.74
N ALA A 230 28.96 -40.78 -23.98
CA ALA A 230 29.75 -41.22 -22.83
C ALA A 230 30.99 -41.95 -23.35
N GLU A 231 32.09 -41.21 -23.58
CA GLU A 231 33.40 -41.82 -23.84
C GLU A 231 34.03 -42.16 -22.48
N SER A 232 34.01 -43.45 -22.11
CA SER A 232 34.83 -43.94 -21.01
C SER A 232 36.29 -43.93 -21.46
N CYS A 233 37.02 -42.86 -21.18
CA CYS A 233 38.46 -42.80 -21.42
C CYS A 233 39.18 -43.71 -20.42
N GLU A 234 39.40 -44.97 -20.78
CA GLU A 234 40.34 -45.86 -20.11
C GLU A 234 41.76 -45.51 -20.58
N ALA A 235 42.38 -44.52 -19.94
CA ALA A 235 43.79 -44.20 -20.19
C ALA A 235 44.66 -45.16 -19.38
N VAL A 236 45.03 -46.30 -19.96
CA VAL A 236 46.02 -47.22 -19.38
C VAL A 236 47.42 -46.67 -19.64
N ASN A 237 48.12 -46.26 -18.59
CA ASN A 237 49.54 -45.94 -18.68
C ASN A 237 50.32 -47.27 -18.63
N LEU A 238 50.71 -47.80 -19.80
CA LEU A 238 51.35 -49.12 -19.97
C LEU A 238 52.66 -49.30 -19.19
N THR A 239 53.24 -48.22 -18.66
CA THR A 239 54.53 -48.25 -17.94
C THR A 239 54.37 -48.43 -16.44
N THR A 240 53.22 -48.07 -15.84
CA THR A 240 53.03 -48.07 -14.38
C THR A 240 51.87 -48.93 -13.88
N GLY A 241 50.98 -49.41 -14.76
CA GLY A 241 49.89 -50.30 -14.37
C GLY A 241 48.80 -49.67 -13.48
N GLU A 242 48.83 -48.36 -13.26
CA GLU A 242 47.76 -47.64 -12.56
C GLU A 242 46.61 -47.31 -13.51
N THR A 243 45.40 -47.76 -13.16
CA THR A 243 44.15 -47.41 -13.84
C THR A 243 43.57 -46.13 -13.23
N GLN A 244 43.56 -45.03 -13.98
CA GLN A 244 42.78 -43.84 -13.61
C GLN A 244 41.45 -43.87 -14.37
N PHE A 245 40.34 -44.07 -13.65
CA PHE A 245 38.99 -43.91 -14.20
C PHE A 245 38.63 -42.42 -14.18
N ALA A 246 38.76 -41.72 -15.31
CA ALA A 246 38.23 -40.37 -15.48
C ALA A 246 36.95 -40.43 -16.33
N PHE A 247 35.80 -40.26 -15.69
CA PHE A 247 34.53 -40.07 -16.40
C PHE A 247 34.47 -38.62 -16.92
N VAL A 248 34.78 -38.42 -18.20
CA VAL A 248 34.61 -37.13 -18.87
C VAL A 248 33.38 -37.22 -19.78
N SER A 249 32.22 -36.81 -19.25
CA SER A 249 31.03 -36.67 -20.08
C SER A 249 31.12 -35.38 -20.90
N GLU A 250 31.41 -35.51 -22.20
CA GLU A 250 31.36 -34.39 -23.14
C GLU A 250 30.02 -34.35 -23.87
N HIS A 251 29.30 -33.23 -23.80
CA HIS A 251 28.15 -33.00 -24.67
C HIS A 251 28.64 -32.51 -26.04
N LYS A 252 28.34 -33.27 -27.10
CA LYS A 252 28.68 -32.93 -28.49
C LYS A 252 27.38 -32.73 -29.30
N GLN A 253 27.39 -31.79 -30.25
CA GLN A 253 26.31 -31.67 -31.25
C GLN A 253 26.41 -32.80 -32.29
N SER A 254 25.41 -32.97 -33.18
CA SER A 254 25.41 -34.03 -34.21
C SER A 254 26.67 -34.08 -35.08
N ASP A 255 27.36 -32.94 -35.20
CA ASP A 255 28.53 -32.75 -36.06
C ASP A 255 29.86 -32.94 -35.30
N GLY A 256 29.83 -33.41 -34.05
CA GLY A 256 31.03 -33.65 -33.22
C GLY A 256 31.68 -32.39 -32.64
N ARG A 257 31.12 -31.21 -32.89
CA ARG A 257 31.58 -29.93 -32.33
C ARG A 257 31.09 -29.72 -30.87
N PRO A 258 31.82 -28.93 -30.06
CA PRO A 258 31.36 -28.52 -28.73
C PRO A 258 29.98 -27.87 -28.80
N VAL A 259 29.11 -28.13 -27.82
CA VAL A 259 27.76 -27.58 -27.79
C VAL A 259 27.80 -26.05 -27.71
N ASP A 260 27.43 -25.39 -28.81
CA ASP A 260 27.25 -23.94 -28.89
C ASP A 260 25.89 -23.54 -28.28
N PHE A 261 25.87 -23.39 -26.96
CA PHE A 261 24.70 -23.00 -26.19
C PHE A 261 24.80 -21.56 -25.68
N PRO A 262 23.84 -20.67 -25.97
CA PRO A 262 23.77 -19.35 -25.39
C PRO A 262 23.65 -19.42 -23.87
N LYS A 263 24.38 -18.55 -23.17
CA LYS A 263 24.42 -18.56 -21.70
C LYS A 263 23.46 -17.55 -21.10
N LEU A 264 23.27 -16.42 -21.76
CA LEU A 264 22.42 -15.34 -21.30
C LEU A 264 21.50 -14.84 -22.42
N PHE A 265 20.41 -14.21 -22.04
CA PHE A 265 19.62 -13.33 -22.90
C PHE A 265 19.08 -12.18 -22.03
N SER A 266 18.67 -11.08 -22.64
CA SER A 266 18.04 -9.97 -21.94
C SER A 266 16.57 -9.86 -22.33
N ILE A 267 15.73 -9.51 -21.37
CA ILE A 267 14.35 -9.12 -21.60
C ILE A 267 14.18 -7.65 -21.22
N ALA A 268 13.27 -6.94 -21.90
CA ALA A 268 12.91 -5.56 -21.61
C ALA A 268 11.40 -5.48 -21.43
N ILE A 269 10.94 -5.43 -20.18
CA ILE A 269 9.51 -5.54 -19.84
C ILE A 269 9.09 -4.44 -18.86
N PRO A 270 7.82 -3.98 -18.91
CA PRO A 270 7.27 -3.18 -17.83
C PRO A 270 7.18 -4.04 -16.55
N ILE A 271 7.48 -3.47 -15.38
CA ILE A 271 7.28 -4.17 -14.09
C ILE A 271 5.85 -3.97 -13.60
N PHE A 272 5.36 -2.72 -13.65
CA PHE A 272 3.99 -2.38 -13.30
C PHE A 272 3.09 -2.34 -14.53
N ALA A 273 1.90 -2.91 -14.42
CA ALA A 273 0.89 -2.93 -15.46
C ALA A 273 0.50 -1.51 -15.86
N ARG A 274 0.39 -1.28 -17.18
CA ARG A 274 0.05 0.04 -17.77
C ARG A 274 1.09 1.13 -17.51
N SER A 275 2.30 0.77 -17.09
CA SER A 275 3.45 1.68 -17.15
C SER A 275 4.01 1.72 -18.57
N ALA A 276 4.49 2.89 -19.00
CA ALA A 276 5.28 3.03 -20.22
C ALA A 276 6.76 2.70 -19.98
N ASP A 277 7.19 2.68 -18.72
CA ASP A 277 8.58 2.44 -18.34
C ASP A 277 8.91 0.95 -18.42
N VAL A 278 9.89 0.63 -19.26
CA VAL A 278 10.40 -0.73 -19.45
C VAL A 278 11.76 -0.90 -18.77
N TYR A 279 11.96 -2.07 -18.18
CA TYR A 279 13.15 -2.37 -17.41
C TYR A 279 13.84 -3.60 -18.00
N ARG A 280 15.15 -3.50 -18.15
CA ARG A 280 15.97 -4.61 -18.64
C ARG A 280 16.31 -5.57 -17.51
N ILE A 281 16.03 -6.85 -17.73
CA ILE A 281 16.39 -7.96 -16.83
C ILE A 281 17.22 -8.95 -17.63
N ILE A 282 18.33 -9.41 -17.05
CA ILE A 282 19.15 -10.46 -17.67
C ILE A 282 18.66 -11.80 -17.17
N ALA A 283 18.50 -12.76 -18.08
CA ALA A 283 18.19 -14.13 -17.77
C ALA A 283 19.38 -15.03 -18.13
N ARG A 284 19.81 -15.86 -17.18
CA ARG A 284 20.77 -16.93 -17.44
C ARG A 284 20.02 -18.15 -17.98
N LEU A 285 20.36 -18.57 -19.17
CA LEU A 285 19.82 -19.76 -19.79
C LEU A 285 20.65 -20.98 -19.39
N ARG A 286 19.97 -22.06 -19.00
CA ARG A 286 20.59 -23.32 -18.61
C ARG A 286 19.84 -24.48 -19.26
N TYR A 287 20.56 -25.60 -19.40
CA TYR A 287 19.97 -26.86 -19.81
C TYR A 287 20.62 -28.01 -19.08
N ARG A 288 19.94 -29.15 -19.07
CA ARG A 288 20.50 -30.45 -18.71
C ARG A 288 19.81 -31.55 -19.51
N LEU A 289 20.45 -32.71 -19.60
CA LEU A 289 19.80 -33.92 -20.09
C LEU A 289 19.09 -34.62 -18.93
N LYS A 290 17.85 -35.03 -19.17
CA LYS A 290 17.07 -35.89 -18.27
C LYS A 290 16.42 -36.96 -19.12
N ASP A 291 16.75 -38.23 -18.86
CA ASP A 291 16.24 -39.38 -19.61
C ASP A 291 16.48 -39.26 -21.13
N GLY A 292 17.68 -38.80 -21.51
CA GLY A 292 18.07 -38.58 -22.91
C GLY A 292 17.38 -37.40 -23.60
N LYS A 293 16.56 -36.61 -22.87
CA LYS A 293 15.85 -35.43 -23.40
C LYS A 293 16.39 -34.14 -22.79
N PRO A 294 16.53 -33.05 -23.58
CA PRO A 294 16.92 -31.76 -23.05
C PRO A 294 15.80 -31.14 -22.22
N VAL A 295 16.18 -30.64 -21.05
CA VAL A 295 15.34 -29.83 -20.15
C VAL A 295 16.01 -28.47 -19.99
N PHE A 296 15.25 -27.40 -20.22
CA PHE A 296 15.72 -26.02 -20.16
C PHE A 296 15.15 -25.31 -18.94
N TRP A 297 15.87 -24.34 -18.42
CA TRP A 297 15.32 -23.34 -17.51
C TRP A 297 16.11 -22.06 -17.63
N TYR A 298 15.54 -20.97 -17.13
CA TYR A 298 16.26 -19.71 -17.01
C TYR A 298 16.23 -19.21 -15.57
N GLU A 299 17.23 -18.42 -15.21
CA GLU A 299 17.35 -17.76 -13.91
C GLU A 299 17.45 -16.25 -14.14
N LEU A 300 16.46 -15.50 -13.65
CA LEU A 300 16.48 -14.03 -13.69
C LEU A 300 17.56 -13.51 -12.75
N TRP A 301 18.43 -12.65 -13.25
CA TRP A 301 19.49 -12.02 -12.47
C TRP A 301 18.97 -10.78 -11.76
N ARG A 302 18.97 -10.85 -10.42
CA ARG A 302 18.57 -9.76 -9.51
C ARG A 302 17.24 -9.07 -9.87
N PRO A 303 16.13 -9.82 -10.05
CA PRO A 303 14.83 -9.21 -10.29
C PRO A 303 14.37 -8.31 -9.12
N ASP A 304 14.85 -8.58 -7.90
CA ASP A 304 14.66 -7.74 -6.72
C ASP A 304 15.12 -6.30 -6.94
N LEU A 305 16.35 -6.10 -7.44
CA LEU A 305 16.87 -4.75 -7.68
C LEU A 305 16.13 -4.04 -8.80
N THR A 306 15.77 -4.75 -9.87
CA THR A 306 15.03 -4.16 -10.98
C THR A 306 13.66 -3.66 -10.49
N PHE A 307 12.99 -4.43 -9.64
CA PHE A 307 11.75 -4.03 -9.00
C PHE A 307 11.93 -2.81 -8.09
N GLU A 308 12.94 -2.82 -7.21
CA GLU A 308 13.26 -1.68 -6.34
C GLU A 308 13.53 -0.40 -7.14
N THR A 309 14.29 -0.49 -8.23
CA THR A 309 14.55 0.65 -9.12
C THR A 309 13.25 1.19 -9.72
N ALA A 310 12.36 0.31 -10.21
CA ALA A 310 11.09 0.75 -10.77
C ALA A 310 10.17 1.38 -9.71
N PHE A 311 10.13 0.81 -8.51
CA PHE A 311 9.35 1.34 -7.40
C PHE A 311 9.87 2.73 -6.98
N ASN A 312 11.19 2.88 -6.81
CA ASN A 312 11.81 4.15 -6.43
C ASN A 312 11.60 5.24 -7.51
N GLN A 313 11.69 4.89 -8.79
CA GLN A 313 11.37 5.82 -9.88
C GLN A 313 9.90 6.25 -9.87
N ALA A 314 8.99 5.32 -9.55
CA ALA A 314 7.58 5.67 -9.38
C ALA A 314 7.35 6.59 -8.18
N LEU A 315 8.06 6.39 -7.05
CA LEU A 315 8.01 7.29 -5.90
C LEU A 315 8.57 8.68 -6.22
N GLU A 316 9.69 8.75 -6.94
CA GLU A 316 10.28 10.01 -7.39
C GLU A 316 9.30 10.79 -8.28
N LYS A 317 8.64 10.09 -9.21
CA LYS A 317 7.59 10.67 -10.05
C LYS A 317 6.40 11.18 -9.23
N VAL A 318 5.89 10.39 -8.29
CA VAL A 318 4.80 10.80 -7.40
C VAL A 318 5.21 12.01 -6.55
N GLY A 319 6.42 12.00 -5.99
CA GLY A 319 6.94 13.11 -5.18
C GLY A 319 7.06 14.39 -5.99
N ALA A 320 7.61 14.31 -7.21
CA ALA A 320 7.76 15.43 -8.12
C ALA A 320 6.41 16.01 -8.57
N GLU A 321 5.44 15.16 -8.90
CA GLU A 321 4.13 15.61 -9.44
C GLU A 321 3.13 16.02 -8.35
N THR A 322 3.26 15.50 -7.12
CA THR A 322 2.33 15.82 -6.01
C THR A 322 2.89 16.85 -5.05
N GLY A 323 4.20 16.90 -4.83
CA GLY A 323 4.84 17.73 -3.81
C GLY A 323 4.47 17.35 -2.37
N VAL A 324 3.89 16.17 -2.16
CA VAL A 324 3.45 15.66 -0.85
C VAL A 324 4.58 14.80 -0.26
N PRO A 325 4.87 14.89 1.06
CA PRO A 325 5.86 14.02 1.68
C PRO A 325 5.48 12.54 1.53
N ILE A 326 6.48 11.72 1.20
CA ILE A 326 6.34 10.28 1.05
C ILE A 326 7.15 9.60 2.17
N PHE A 327 6.47 8.77 2.96
CA PHE A 327 7.07 7.93 3.99
C PHE A 327 7.06 6.47 3.54
N THR A 328 8.12 5.73 3.82
CA THR A 328 8.15 4.28 3.58
C THR A 328 7.53 3.54 4.78
N GLY A 329 6.57 2.65 4.50
CA GLY A 329 5.84 1.88 5.50
C GLY A 329 4.32 2.05 5.42
N THR A 330 3.63 1.65 6.49
CA THR A 330 2.17 1.78 6.63
C THR A 330 1.81 2.92 7.55
N PRO A 331 0.74 3.69 7.26
CA PRO A 331 0.26 4.72 8.17
C PRO A 331 -0.28 4.10 9.46
N GLU A 332 -0.41 4.92 10.50
CA GLU A 332 -1.13 4.57 11.70
C GLU A 332 -2.55 4.11 11.34
N ALA A 333 -3.06 3.15 12.12
CA ALA A 333 -4.46 2.79 12.03
C ALA A 333 -5.28 4.07 12.25
N SER A 334 -6.27 4.33 11.37
CA SER A 334 -7.25 5.37 11.65
C SER A 334 -7.80 5.05 13.04
N ALA A 335 -7.69 6.00 13.97
CA ALA A 335 -8.35 5.88 15.24
C ALA A 335 -9.82 5.61 14.89
N ALA A 336 -10.27 4.36 15.11
CA ALA A 336 -11.68 4.03 14.97
C ALA A 336 -12.42 5.15 15.68
N SER A 337 -13.49 5.70 15.06
CA SER A 337 -14.41 6.64 15.71
C SER A 337 -14.45 6.23 17.16
N PRO A 338 -14.01 7.05 18.13
CA PRO A 338 -13.84 6.57 19.48
C PRO A 338 -15.19 5.99 19.86
N SER A 339 -15.32 4.66 19.81
CA SER A 339 -16.36 3.96 20.51
C SER A 339 -16.01 4.41 21.90
N TYR A 340 -16.82 5.32 22.43
CA TYR A 340 -16.60 5.94 23.72
C TYR A 340 -16.29 4.78 24.63
N ASP A 341 -14.99 4.59 24.85
CA ASP A 341 -14.49 3.35 25.41
C ASP A 341 -14.98 3.47 26.83
N GLY A 342 -16.00 2.69 27.16
CA GLY A 342 -16.68 2.70 28.44
C GLY A 342 -15.77 2.34 29.62
N ARG A 343 -14.46 2.62 29.53
CA ARG A 343 -13.55 2.80 30.64
C ARG A 343 -14.23 3.67 31.68
N PRO A 344 -14.57 3.08 32.84
CA PRO A 344 -15.26 3.78 33.89
C PRO A 344 -14.23 4.56 34.68
N PHE A 345 -14.12 5.88 34.48
CA PHE A 345 -13.51 6.78 35.47
C PHE A 345 -14.17 8.14 35.47
#